data_AF-A0A7W1DRG7-F1
#
_entry.id   AF-A0A7W1DRG7-F1
#
_cell.length_a   1.000
_cell.length_b   1.000
_cell.length_c   1.000
_cell.angle_alpha   90.00
_cell.angle_beta   90.00
_cell.angle_gamma   90.00
#
_symmetry.space_group_name_H-M   'P 1'
#
loop_
_entity.id
_entity.type
_entity.pdbx_description
1 polymer ?
#
loop_
_entity_poly.entity_id
_entity_poly.type
_entity_poly.pdbx_seq_one_letter_code
_entity_poly.pdbx_strand_id
1 'polypeptide(L)'
;AFGERVAIQHSGLSDGERYDQWHRIRRGEVDVVVGTRSAVFAPVVNLGLIIVDEEHDGSYKQEETPRYHGRDVAVVRAQQAGALAVLGSATPSMESFYNAHSGRYHLVTLERRVLDRPMADVRIVDMRAEFATHGPDVILSSPLIEAIGVRLEKREQAMVLLNRRGFATVVFCRQCGHTLECPNCSVSLTVHKAIRRARCHYCNHATAIPTKCSECSGEFLEQMGFGTERIEAEIRAIFPDARVSRVDRDTVRRKGAITGMLSRFASGEVDILVGTQMIAKGHDFPRVTLVGVISADVGLGMADFRAGERTFQLLTQVAGRSGRGELRGEAYVQTIHPDHYSIRHACRQDYAGFFADEIAFRKEMKYPPAIAMINAVVKSATREGAMTDAADLVRAMRWGGEPYRILGPAPAPLSRLKGEYRAQFFVKGSHRGAMRKALVSALDSRPEIRRRTIVDVDPMSVL
;
A
#
# COMPACT_ATOMS: atom_id res chain seq x y z
N ALA A 1 32.79 6.63 -4.71
CA ALA A 1 32.73 7.77 -3.79
C ALA A 1 32.91 7.37 -2.33
N PHE A 2 32.10 6.46 -1.76
CA PHE A 2 32.17 6.14 -0.31
C PHE A 2 32.80 4.78 0.06
N GLY A 3 32.98 3.85 -0.89
CA GLY A 3 33.74 2.60 -0.67
C GLY A 3 33.30 1.82 0.57
N GLU A 4 34.27 1.42 1.39
CA GLU A 4 34.04 0.68 2.64
C GLU A 4 33.40 1.53 3.76
N ARG A 5 33.33 2.85 3.61
CA ARG A 5 32.73 3.78 4.61
C ARG A 5 31.20 3.83 4.53
N VAL A 6 30.59 2.83 3.90
CA VAL A 6 29.14 2.61 3.83
C VAL A 6 28.78 1.37 4.65
N ALA A 7 27.77 1.51 5.51
CA ALA A 7 27.11 0.39 6.17
C ALA A 7 25.72 0.17 5.58
N ILE A 8 25.36 -1.09 5.35
CA ILE A 8 24.02 -1.48 4.89
C ILE A 8 23.25 -2.08 6.07
N GLN A 9 22.01 -1.64 6.29
CA GLN A 9 21.09 -2.22 7.26
C GLN A 9 19.76 -2.60 6.61
N HIS A 10 19.58 -3.88 6.33
CA HIS A 10 18.30 -4.40 5.84
C HIS A 10 17.98 -5.79 6.39
N SER A 11 16.73 -6.20 6.26
CA SER A 11 16.23 -7.48 6.77
C SER A 11 16.90 -8.71 6.16
N GLY A 12 17.53 -8.58 4.98
CA GLY A 12 18.23 -9.66 4.30
C GLY A 12 19.61 -10.05 4.86
N LEU A 13 20.15 -9.30 5.84
CA LEU A 13 21.40 -9.62 6.55
C LEU A 13 21.13 -10.61 7.69
N SER A 14 22.08 -11.50 7.93
CA SER A 14 22.14 -12.37 9.11
C SER A 14 22.36 -11.55 10.39
N ASP A 15 22.07 -12.16 11.54
CA ASP A 15 22.22 -11.47 12.83
C ASP A 15 23.68 -11.10 13.13
N GLY A 16 24.64 -11.95 12.71
CA GLY A 16 26.08 -11.66 12.81
C GLY A 16 26.49 -10.46 11.95
N GLU A 17 26.07 -10.42 10.68
CA GLU A 17 26.37 -9.28 9.79
C GLU A 17 25.74 -7.98 10.32
N ARG A 18 24.53 -8.03 10.85
CA ARG A 18 23.89 -6.85 11.46
C ARG A 18 24.65 -6.36 12.69
N TYR A 19 25.12 -7.28 13.52
CA TYR A 19 25.93 -6.97 14.70
C TYR A 19 27.24 -6.27 14.29
N ASP A 20 27.93 -6.80 13.28
CA ASP A 20 29.16 -6.22 12.77
C ASP A 20 28.92 -4.82 12.20
N GLN A 21 27.92 -4.64 11.33
CA GLN A 21 27.57 -3.33 10.78
C GLN A 21 27.21 -2.33 11.89
N TRP A 22 26.49 -2.76 12.93
CA TRP A 22 26.13 -1.90 14.06
C TRP A 22 27.36 -1.38 14.81
N HIS A 23 28.34 -2.26 15.09
CA HIS A 23 29.58 -1.85 15.76
C HIS A 23 30.45 -0.97 14.90
N ARG A 24 30.52 -1.20 13.58
CA ARG A 24 31.21 -0.30 12.65
C ARG A 24 30.63 1.11 12.69
N ILE A 25 29.30 1.22 12.67
CA ILE A 25 28.60 2.51 12.78
C ILE A 25 28.89 3.17 14.13
N ARG A 26 28.78 2.42 15.22
CA ARG A 26 28.99 2.95 16.58
C ARG A 26 30.43 3.42 16.80
N ARG A 27 31.41 2.74 16.21
CA ARG A 27 32.84 3.11 16.29
C ARG A 27 33.22 4.28 15.36
N GLY A 28 32.29 4.78 14.54
CA GLY A 28 32.54 5.85 13.59
C GLY A 28 33.38 5.41 12.38
N GLU A 29 33.37 4.11 12.06
CA GLU A 29 34.15 3.55 10.93
C GLU A 29 33.45 3.76 9.57
N VAL A 30 32.23 4.31 9.57
CA VAL A 30 31.41 4.57 8.38
C VAL A 30 30.77 5.96 8.45
N ASP A 31 30.61 6.60 7.30
CA ASP A 31 29.96 7.92 7.19
C ASP A 31 28.51 7.82 6.74
N VAL A 32 28.19 6.77 5.98
CA VAL A 32 26.89 6.62 5.33
C VAL A 32 26.27 5.31 5.77
N VAL A 33 25.04 5.39 6.27
CA VAL A 33 24.22 4.22 6.58
C VAL A 33 23.05 4.19 5.62
N VAL A 34 22.94 3.12 4.84
CA VAL A 34 21.82 2.89 3.92
C VAL A 34 21.00 1.74 4.46
N GLY A 35 19.70 1.92 4.61
CA GLY A 35 18.86 0.85 5.09
C GLY A 35 17.38 1.13 4.94
N THR A 36 16.58 0.21 5.45
CA THR A 36 15.11 0.35 5.48
C THR A 36 14.68 1.14 6.71
N ARG A 37 13.38 1.12 7.03
CA ARG A 37 12.77 1.82 8.17
C ARG A 37 13.58 1.76 9.48
N SER A 38 14.14 0.61 9.86
CA SER A 38 14.85 0.44 11.14
C SER A 38 16.20 1.14 11.21
N ALA A 39 16.80 1.48 10.07
CA ALA A 39 18.09 2.18 10.01
C ALA A 39 18.02 3.58 10.63
N VAL A 40 16.81 4.14 10.80
CA VAL A 40 16.59 5.38 11.54
C VAL A 40 17.05 5.32 12.99
N PHE A 41 17.36 4.14 13.54
CA PHE A 41 17.93 3.98 14.89
C PHE A 41 19.44 3.71 14.90
N ALA A 42 20.10 3.62 13.75
CA ALA A 42 21.53 3.33 13.66
C ALA A 42 22.36 4.36 14.44
N PRO A 43 23.39 3.95 15.22
CA PRO A 43 24.06 4.81 16.20
C PRO A 43 25.16 5.67 15.54
N VAL A 44 24.79 6.42 14.51
CA VAL A 44 25.69 7.30 13.75
C VAL A 44 26.20 8.41 14.65
N VAL A 45 27.52 8.49 14.80
CA VAL A 45 28.22 9.57 15.51
C VAL A 45 28.17 10.84 14.64
N ASN A 46 27.91 12.00 15.25
CA ASN A 46 27.86 13.30 14.56
C ASN A 46 26.91 13.32 13.35
N LEU A 47 25.68 12.81 13.52
CA LEU A 47 24.67 12.78 12.48
C LEU A 47 24.38 14.20 11.96
N GLY A 48 24.73 14.49 10.70
CA GLY A 48 24.48 15.78 10.06
C GLY A 48 23.32 15.79 9.06
N LEU A 49 22.94 14.64 8.52
CA LEU A 49 21.93 14.50 7.47
C LEU A 49 21.18 13.18 7.57
N ILE A 50 19.85 13.23 7.43
CA ILE A 50 19.00 12.07 7.20
C ILE A 50 18.23 12.28 5.90
N ILE A 51 18.30 11.32 4.98
CA ILE A 51 17.52 11.32 3.74
C ILE A 51 16.49 10.19 3.83
N VAL A 52 15.22 10.52 3.63
CA VAL A 52 14.14 9.57 3.48
C VAL A 52 13.67 9.65 2.03
N ASP A 53 14.09 8.69 1.22
CA ASP A 53 13.64 8.56 -0.17
C ASP A 53 12.27 7.88 -0.23
N GLU A 54 11.46 8.24 -1.23
CA GLU A 54 10.06 7.80 -1.36
C GLU A 54 9.28 7.89 -0.04
N GLU A 55 9.32 9.05 0.62
CA GLU A 55 8.83 9.23 2.00
C GLU A 55 7.36 8.84 2.23
N HIS A 56 6.53 8.87 1.16
CA HIS A 56 5.13 8.46 1.18
C HIS A 56 4.94 6.94 1.31
N ASP A 57 5.99 6.13 1.14
CA ASP A 57 5.88 4.68 1.13
C ASP A 57 5.41 4.15 2.49
N GLY A 58 4.23 3.51 2.50
CA GLY A 58 3.65 2.94 3.72
C GLY A 58 4.52 1.89 4.42
N SER A 59 5.56 1.35 3.78
CA SER A 59 6.54 0.47 4.44
C SER A 59 7.33 1.17 5.55
N TYR A 60 7.34 2.50 5.59
CA TYR A 60 7.87 3.25 6.73
C TYR A 60 7.01 3.15 8.00
N LYS A 61 5.76 2.66 7.94
CA LYS A 61 4.94 2.38 9.12
C LYS A 61 5.17 0.95 9.64
N GLN A 62 5.63 0.81 10.88
CA GLN A 62 5.73 -0.47 11.57
C GLN A 62 4.34 -0.90 12.07
N GLU A 63 3.91 -2.10 11.65
CA GLU A 63 2.63 -2.70 12.07
C GLU A 63 2.72 -3.46 13.40
N GLU A 64 3.91 -3.85 13.83
CA GLU A 64 4.12 -4.55 15.11
C GLU A 64 4.56 -3.58 16.20
N THR A 65 4.32 -3.93 17.45
CA THR A 65 4.76 -3.10 18.59
C THR A 65 6.29 -3.12 18.70
N PRO A 66 6.96 -1.96 18.84
CA PRO A 66 6.41 -0.61 18.87
C PRO A 66 5.97 -0.11 17.49
N ARG A 67 4.74 0.39 17.36
CA ARG A 67 4.19 0.93 16.10
C ARG A 67 4.68 2.36 15.86
N TYR A 68 5.82 2.52 15.18
CA TYR A 68 6.36 3.83 14.79
C TYR A 68 6.31 4.05 13.27
N HIS A 69 6.39 5.31 12.85
CA HIS A 69 6.59 5.68 11.45
C HIS A 69 8.03 6.17 11.24
N GLY A 70 8.81 5.48 10.41
CA GLY A 70 10.23 5.75 10.19
C GLY A 70 10.52 7.17 9.73
N ARG A 71 9.70 7.71 8.82
CA ARG A 71 9.76 9.12 8.39
C ARG A 71 9.62 10.10 9.56
N ASP A 72 8.60 9.94 10.39
CA ASP A 72 8.34 10.88 11.48
C ASP A 72 9.45 10.79 12.54
N VAL A 73 9.94 9.57 12.81
CA VAL A 73 11.12 9.33 13.66
C VAL A 73 12.36 10.00 13.07
N ALA A 74 12.56 9.96 11.74
CA ALA A 74 13.68 10.61 11.08
C ALA A 74 13.64 12.13 11.27
N VAL A 75 12.48 12.76 11.11
CA VAL A 75 12.31 14.21 11.34
C VAL A 75 12.64 14.58 12.79
N VAL A 76 12.08 13.86 13.77
CA VAL A 76 12.34 14.11 15.19
C VAL A 76 13.80 13.85 15.56
N ARG A 77 14.39 12.77 15.04
CA ARG A 77 15.80 12.43 15.27
C ARG A 77 16.73 13.49 14.70
N ALA A 78 16.47 13.97 13.48
CA ALA A 78 17.26 15.03 12.87
C ALA A 78 17.18 16.31 13.71
N GLN A 79 15.99 16.69 14.15
CA GLN A 79 15.80 17.83 15.05
C GLN A 79 16.61 17.69 16.35
N GLN A 80 16.56 16.52 17.00
CA GLN A 80 17.31 16.26 18.24
C GLN A 80 18.83 16.28 18.04
N ALA A 81 19.30 15.87 16.87
CA ALA A 81 20.71 15.86 16.52
C ALA A 81 21.23 17.20 15.97
N GLY A 82 20.36 18.19 15.74
CA GLY A 82 20.73 19.40 15.00
C GLY A 82 21.08 19.12 13.53
N ALA A 83 20.56 18.04 12.97
CA ALA A 83 20.81 17.57 11.61
C ALA A 83 19.74 18.05 10.62
N LEU A 84 20.06 18.00 9.33
CA LEU A 84 19.07 18.22 8.26
C LEU A 84 18.29 16.91 7.99
N ALA A 85 16.97 17.01 7.87
CA ALA A 85 16.13 15.94 7.32
C ALA A 85 15.65 16.32 5.91
N VAL A 86 15.89 15.47 4.94
CA VAL A 86 15.40 15.62 3.56
C VAL A 86 14.40 14.50 3.28
N LEU A 87 13.16 14.88 2.96
CA LEU A 87 12.10 13.96 2.60
C LEU A 87 11.88 14.04 1.08
N GLY A 88 12.34 13.03 0.35
CA GLY A 88 12.26 12.97 -1.10
C GLY A 88 11.00 12.24 -1.57
N SER A 89 10.25 12.84 -2.49
CA SER A 89 9.19 12.12 -3.19
C SER A 89 8.71 12.82 -4.47
N ALA A 90 8.32 12.03 -5.47
CA ALA A 90 7.54 12.50 -6.61
C ALA A 90 6.04 12.69 -6.28
N THR A 91 5.53 11.97 -5.28
CA THR A 91 4.12 12.00 -4.83
C THR A 91 4.09 12.05 -3.30
N PRO A 92 4.44 13.19 -2.69
CA PRO A 92 4.59 13.29 -1.25
C PRO A 92 3.30 12.87 -0.51
N SER A 93 3.45 12.38 0.71
CA SER A 93 2.32 12.05 1.56
C SER A 93 1.54 13.31 1.89
N MET A 94 0.24 13.17 2.13
CA MET A 94 -0.60 14.30 2.53
C MET A 94 -0.03 15.00 3.77
N GLU A 95 0.53 14.26 4.73
CA GLU A 95 1.17 14.79 5.93
C GLU A 95 2.40 15.66 5.61
N SER A 96 3.31 15.18 4.78
CA SER A 96 4.55 15.89 4.45
C SER A 96 4.25 17.16 3.65
N PHE A 97 3.38 17.08 2.66
CA PHE A 97 2.98 18.23 1.86
C PHE A 97 2.17 19.24 2.68
N TYR A 98 1.31 18.78 3.60
CA TYR A 98 0.59 19.68 4.52
C TYR A 98 1.54 20.43 5.46
N ASN A 99 2.58 19.78 5.99
CA ASN A 99 3.60 20.44 6.80
C ASN A 99 4.40 21.45 5.99
N ALA A 100 4.73 21.13 4.74
CA ALA A 100 5.38 22.07 3.82
C ALA A 100 4.49 23.29 3.52
N HIS A 101 3.23 23.05 3.17
CA HIS A 101 2.26 24.10 2.86
C HIS A 101 1.90 24.98 4.07
N SER A 102 2.01 24.44 5.29
CA SER A 102 1.83 25.21 6.54
C SER A 102 3.11 25.90 7.03
N GLY A 103 4.21 25.83 6.28
CA GLY A 103 5.49 26.47 6.61
C GLY A 103 6.31 25.76 7.68
N ARG A 104 5.92 24.55 8.10
CA ARG A 104 6.70 23.73 9.05
C ARG A 104 7.88 23.05 8.38
N TYR A 105 7.71 22.65 7.12
CA TYR A 105 8.80 22.16 6.27
C TYR A 105 9.08 23.17 5.15
N HIS A 106 10.30 23.17 4.64
CA HIS A 106 10.63 23.93 3.43
C HIS A 106 10.39 23.04 2.19
N LEU A 107 9.57 23.52 1.25
CA LEU A 107 9.29 22.82 0.00
C LEU A 107 10.32 23.21 -1.06
N VAL A 108 11.04 22.22 -1.58
CA VAL A 108 11.91 22.38 -2.75
C VAL A 108 11.33 21.56 -3.89
N THR A 109 10.89 22.23 -4.95
CA THR A 109 10.26 21.58 -6.12
C THR A 109 11.25 21.50 -7.26
N LEU A 110 11.40 20.31 -7.85
CA LEU A 110 12.12 20.10 -9.10
C LEU A 110 11.09 19.99 -10.22
N GLU A 111 10.92 21.06 -11.00
CA GLU A 111 9.85 21.18 -12.00
C GLU A 111 10.15 20.49 -13.32
N ARG A 112 11.42 20.20 -13.59
CA ARG A 112 11.87 19.59 -14.85
C ARG A 112 12.41 18.20 -14.61
N ARG A 113 12.08 17.29 -15.52
CA ARG A 113 12.70 15.97 -15.57
C ARG A 113 14.18 16.09 -15.92
N VAL A 114 14.93 15.06 -15.52
CA VAL A 114 16.30 14.85 -16.01
C VAL A 114 16.27 14.87 -17.54
N LEU A 115 17.07 15.75 -18.15
CA LEU A 115 17.15 15.96 -19.60
C LEU A 115 15.85 16.46 -20.27
N ASP A 116 14.94 17.08 -19.51
CA ASP A 116 13.68 17.66 -20.01
C ASP A 116 12.80 16.67 -20.78
N ARG A 117 12.90 15.38 -20.42
CA ARG A 117 12.15 14.30 -21.08
C ARG A 117 10.65 14.49 -20.90
N PRO A 118 9.84 14.26 -21.94
CA PRO A 118 8.39 14.41 -21.85
C PRO A 118 7.78 13.40 -20.86
N MET A 119 6.62 13.77 -20.33
CA MET A 119 5.77 12.84 -19.58
C MET A 119 5.10 11.85 -20.53
N ALA A 120 4.69 10.69 -20.00
CA ALA A 120 3.90 9.73 -20.77
C ALA A 120 2.50 10.31 -21.08
N ASP A 121 1.96 9.99 -22.27
CA ASP A 121 0.56 10.26 -22.59
C ASP A 121 -0.32 9.24 -21.85
N VAL A 122 -1.19 9.71 -20.97
CA VAL A 122 -2.03 8.85 -20.12
C VAL A 122 -3.48 8.91 -20.57
N ARG A 123 -4.02 7.77 -20.99
CA ARG A 123 -5.41 7.61 -21.45
C ARG A 123 -6.23 6.86 -20.42
N ILE A 124 -7.34 7.45 -19.99
CA ILE A 124 -8.32 6.79 -19.13
C ILE A 124 -9.27 6.00 -20.03
N VAL A 125 -9.46 4.72 -19.73
CA VAL A 125 -10.42 3.86 -20.43
C VAL A 125 -11.58 3.54 -19.48
N ASP A 126 -12.79 3.93 -19.88
CA ASP A 126 -14.02 3.59 -19.15
C ASP A 126 -14.42 2.14 -19.43
N MET A 127 -14.16 1.27 -18.46
CA MET A 127 -14.47 -0.16 -18.59
C MET A 127 -15.97 -0.45 -18.65
N ARG A 128 -16.83 0.48 -18.22
CA ARG A 128 -18.29 0.29 -18.34
C ARG A 128 -18.71 0.20 -19.81
N ALA A 129 -18.07 0.97 -20.69
CA ALA A 129 -18.29 0.90 -22.13
C ALA A 129 -17.77 -0.42 -22.69
N GLU A 130 -16.57 -0.85 -22.31
CA GLU A 130 -15.99 -2.13 -22.73
C GLU A 130 -16.86 -3.32 -22.31
N PHE A 131 -17.41 -3.31 -21.08
CA PHE A 131 -18.32 -4.35 -20.61
C PHE A 131 -19.63 -4.39 -21.39
N ALA A 132 -20.16 -3.23 -21.78
CA ALA A 132 -21.37 -3.15 -22.58
C ALA A 132 -21.18 -3.74 -23.99
N THR A 133 -19.99 -3.54 -24.57
CA THR A 133 -19.68 -4.01 -25.93
C THR A 133 -19.24 -5.47 -25.98
N HIS A 134 -18.40 -5.90 -25.04
CA HIS A 134 -17.69 -7.19 -25.10
C HIS A 134 -18.09 -8.17 -24.00
N GLY A 135 -18.96 -7.74 -23.06
CA GLY A 135 -19.45 -8.55 -21.95
C GLY A 135 -18.69 -8.31 -20.63
N PRO A 136 -19.24 -8.81 -19.50
CA PRO A 136 -18.74 -8.52 -18.16
C PRO A 136 -17.39 -9.18 -17.83
N ASP A 137 -16.92 -10.13 -18.65
CA ASP A 137 -15.71 -10.91 -18.41
C ASP A 137 -14.43 -10.29 -18.99
N VAL A 138 -14.55 -9.17 -19.69
CA VAL A 138 -13.43 -8.45 -20.33
C VAL A 138 -12.48 -7.91 -19.28
N ILE A 139 -11.19 -8.15 -19.48
CA ILE A 139 -10.14 -7.67 -18.56
C ILE A 139 -9.26 -6.65 -19.24
N LEU A 140 -8.85 -6.91 -20.48
CA LEU A 140 -8.08 -5.99 -21.30
C LEU A 140 -9.05 -5.24 -22.21
N SER A 141 -9.02 -3.91 -22.14
CA SER A 141 -9.80 -3.08 -23.04
C SER A 141 -9.26 -3.17 -24.45
N SER A 142 -10.14 -2.99 -25.44
CA SER A 142 -9.75 -2.98 -26.85
C SER A 142 -8.60 -1.99 -27.14
N PRO A 143 -8.60 -0.74 -26.60
CA PRO A 143 -7.49 0.19 -26.80
C PRO A 143 -6.16 -0.26 -26.18
N LEU A 144 -6.18 -0.98 -25.05
CA LEU A 144 -4.95 -1.52 -24.45
C LEU A 144 -4.41 -2.69 -25.27
N ILE A 145 -5.27 -3.58 -25.76
CA ILE A 145 -4.89 -4.70 -26.62
C ILE A 145 -4.20 -4.18 -27.88
N GLU A 146 -4.82 -3.23 -28.58
CA GLU A 146 -4.24 -2.60 -29.78
C GLU A 146 -2.88 -1.97 -29.47
N ALA A 147 -2.79 -1.21 -28.37
CA ALA A 147 -1.54 -0.60 -27.95
C ALA A 147 -0.43 -1.64 -27.70
N ILE A 148 -0.74 -2.78 -27.09
CA ILE A 148 0.22 -3.88 -26.87
C ILE A 148 0.70 -4.43 -28.22
N GLY A 149 -0.21 -4.68 -29.16
CA GLY A 149 0.13 -5.18 -30.51
C GLY A 149 1.16 -4.30 -31.22
N VAL A 150 0.92 -2.98 -31.22
CA VAL A 150 1.84 -1.98 -31.82
C VAL A 150 3.24 -2.05 -31.20
N ARG A 151 3.37 -2.34 -29.89
CA ARG A 151 4.68 -2.40 -29.22
C ARG A 151 5.42 -3.67 -29.60
N LEU A 152 4.70 -4.79 -29.68
CA LEU A 152 5.27 -6.06 -30.12
C LEU A 152 5.81 -5.96 -31.56
N GLU A 153 5.08 -5.32 -32.47
CA GLU A 153 5.53 -5.05 -33.85
C GLU A 153 6.83 -4.22 -33.89
N LYS A 154 6.93 -3.20 -33.02
CA LYS A 154 8.11 -2.34 -32.90
C LYS A 154 9.26 -2.95 -32.09
N ARG A 155 9.10 -4.17 -31.56
CA ARG A 155 10.04 -4.80 -30.61
C ARG A 155 10.31 -3.96 -29.36
N GLU A 156 9.31 -3.19 -28.94
CA GLU A 156 9.28 -2.47 -27.68
C GLU A 156 8.67 -3.34 -26.58
N GLN A 157 8.81 -2.92 -25.32
CA GLN A 157 8.32 -3.69 -24.17
C GLN A 157 7.10 -3.02 -23.53
N ALA A 158 6.19 -3.83 -23.00
CA ALA A 158 5.01 -3.38 -22.27
C ALA A 158 5.01 -3.87 -20.82
N MET A 159 4.44 -3.08 -19.92
CA MET A 159 4.17 -3.48 -18.55
C MET A 159 2.67 -3.45 -18.29
N VAL A 160 2.11 -4.50 -17.68
CA VAL A 160 0.70 -4.55 -17.31
C VAL A 160 0.58 -4.76 -15.80
N LEU A 161 0.09 -3.73 -15.13
CA LEU A 161 -0.08 -3.69 -13.68
C LEU A 161 -1.52 -3.98 -13.30
N LEU A 162 -1.71 -4.95 -12.41
CA LEU A 162 -2.98 -5.19 -11.75
C LEU A 162 -3.01 -4.50 -10.37
N ASN A 163 -3.92 -3.54 -10.19
CA ASN A 163 -4.12 -2.86 -8.90
C ASN A 163 -4.97 -3.71 -7.95
N ARG A 164 -4.35 -4.71 -7.32
CA ARG A 164 -5.03 -5.70 -6.46
C ARG A 164 -4.53 -5.75 -5.01
N ARG A 165 -3.83 -4.73 -4.52
CA ARG A 165 -3.22 -4.82 -3.17
C ARG A 165 -4.33 -4.98 -2.11
N GLY A 166 -4.37 -6.14 -1.44
CA GLY A 166 -5.33 -6.46 -0.39
C GLY A 166 -6.56 -7.27 -0.81
N PHE A 167 -6.77 -7.51 -2.11
CA PHE A 167 -7.93 -8.24 -2.62
C PHE A 167 -7.57 -9.70 -2.94
N ALA A 168 -7.89 -10.61 -2.01
CA ALA A 168 -7.76 -12.05 -2.22
C ALA A 168 -8.75 -12.53 -3.30
N THR A 169 -8.40 -13.61 -4.03
CA THR A 169 -9.37 -14.30 -4.88
C THR A 169 -10.24 -15.08 -3.91
N VAL A 170 -11.49 -14.63 -3.76
CA VAL A 170 -12.45 -15.22 -2.84
C VAL A 170 -13.41 -16.10 -3.62
N VAL A 171 -13.88 -17.18 -3.00
CA VAL A 171 -14.98 -17.97 -3.55
C VAL A 171 -16.28 -17.37 -3.03
N PHE A 172 -17.24 -17.15 -3.92
CA PHE A 172 -18.60 -16.74 -3.55
C PHE A 172 -19.64 -17.56 -4.32
N CYS A 173 -20.81 -17.72 -3.74
CA CYS A 173 -21.94 -18.36 -4.41
C CYS A 173 -22.65 -17.37 -5.32
N ARG A 174 -22.87 -17.72 -6.59
CA ARG A 174 -23.64 -16.87 -7.51
C ARG A 174 -25.12 -16.75 -7.15
N GLN A 175 -25.68 -17.76 -6.48
CA GLN A 175 -27.10 -17.81 -6.17
C GLN A 175 -27.46 -16.98 -4.93
N CYS A 176 -26.65 -17.03 -3.87
CA CYS A 176 -26.95 -16.34 -2.61
C CYS A 176 -25.90 -15.29 -2.20
N GLY A 177 -24.80 -15.15 -2.92
CA GLY A 177 -23.73 -14.19 -2.61
C GLY A 177 -22.81 -14.58 -1.46
N HIS A 178 -23.06 -15.70 -0.76
CA HIS A 178 -22.24 -16.13 0.39
C HIS A 178 -20.79 -16.38 -0.03
N THR A 179 -19.83 -15.84 0.73
CA THR A 179 -18.40 -16.06 0.49
C THR A 179 -17.86 -17.19 1.37
N LEU A 180 -16.85 -17.91 0.88
CA LEU A 180 -16.19 -18.93 1.68
C LEU A 180 -15.34 -18.28 2.77
N GLU A 181 -15.81 -18.33 4.02
CA GLU A 181 -15.21 -17.63 5.17
C GLU A 181 -14.31 -18.50 6.06
N CYS A 182 -13.44 -17.87 6.81
CA CYS A 182 -12.60 -18.54 7.80
C CYS A 182 -13.38 -18.76 9.11
N PRO A 183 -13.36 -19.97 9.69
CA PRO A 183 -14.04 -20.22 10.98
C PRO A 183 -13.37 -19.52 12.17
N ASN A 184 -12.12 -19.06 12.00
CA ASN A 184 -11.31 -18.45 13.07
C ASN A 184 -11.14 -16.93 12.90
N CYS A 185 -11.47 -16.40 11.73
CA CYS A 185 -11.25 -15.00 11.37
C CYS A 185 -12.44 -14.53 10.54
N SER A 186 -12.99 -13.35 10.78
CA SER A 186 -14.10 -12.81 9.98
C SER A 186 -13.60 -12.28 8.62
N VAL A 187 -12.92 -13.15 7.86
CA VAL A 187 -12.43 -12.90 6.51
C VAL A 187 -12.81 -14.05 5.60
N SER A 188 -12.96 -13.75 4.32
CA SER A 188 -13.01 -14.76 3.26
C SER A 188 -11.66 -15.47 3.11
N LEU A 189 -11.70 -16.76 2.81
CA LEU A 189 -10.53 -17.58 2.52
C LEU A 189 -10.00 -17.26 1.12
N THR A 190 -8.67 -17.21 0.98
CA THR A 190 -8.00 -16.96 -0.29
C THR A 190 -7.75 -18.28 -1.02
N VAL A 191 -8.13 -18.36 -2.29
CA VAL A 191 -7.89 -19.55 -3.11
C VAL A 191 -6.44 -19.62 -3.58
N HIS A 192 -5.76 -20.72 -3.26
CA HIS A 192 -4.46 -21.07 -3.84
C HIS A 192 -4.64 -22.17 -4.89
N LYS A 193 -4.72 -21.77 -6.16
CA LYS A 193 -4.98 -22.68 -7.29
C LYS A 193 -3.98 -23.83 -7.40
N ALA A 194 -2.69 -23.58 -7.15
CA ALA A 194 -1.62 -24.57 -7.25
C ALA A 194 -1.83 -25.80 -6.32
N ILE A 195 -2.50 -25.60 -5.17
CA ILE A 195 -2.76 -26.65 -4.19
C ILE A 195 -4.26 -26.96 -4.04
N ARG A 196 -5.12 -26.38 -4.89
CA ARG A 196 -6.60 -26.49 -4.86
C ARG A 196 -7.21 -26.36 -3.45
N ARG A 197 -6.68 -25.44 -2.64
CA ARG A 197 -7.16 -25.17 -1.27
C ARG A 197 -7.44 -23.70 -1.05
N ALA A 198 -8.40 -23.43 -0.19
CA ALA A 198 -8.68 -22.09 0.33
C ALA A 198 -7.95 -21.91 1.67
N ARG A 199 -7.21 -20.82 1.84
CA ARG A 199 -6.40 -20.56 3.05
C ARG A 199 -6.65 -19.17 3.62
N CYS A 200 -6.74 -19.08 4.93
CA CYS A 200 -6.71 -17.82 5.65
C CYS A 200 -5.25 -17.37 5.82
N HIS A 201 -4.89 -16.17 5.33
CA HIS A 201 -3.54 -15.64 5.51
C HIS A 201 -3.24 -15.17 6.94
N TYR A 202 -4.26 -15.02 7.77
CA TYR A 202 -4.11 -14.54 9.14
C TYR A 202 -3.84 -15.64 10.16
N CYS A 203 -4.64 -16.72 10.13
CA CYS A 203 -4.52 -17.84 11.07
C CYS A 203 -3.98 -19.12 10.42
N ASN A 204 -3.68 -19.09 9.12
CA ASN A 204 -3.19 -20.22 8.34
C ASN A 204 -4.17 -21.41 8.25
N HIS A 205 -5.42 -21.26 8.69
CA HIS A 205 -6.48 -22.25 8.47
C HIS A 205 -6.62 -22.53 6.97
N ALA A 206 -6.62 -23.80 6.58
CA ALA A 206 -6.72 -24.23 5.20
C ALA A 206 -7.80 -25.30 5.07
N THR A 207 -8.65 -25.16 4.05
CA THR A 207 -9.73 -26.12 3.73
C THR A 207 -9.75 -26.41 2.23
N ALA A 208 -10.36 -27.53 1.84
CA ALA A 208 -10.67 -27.80 0.45
C ALA A 208 -11.75 -26.82 -0.03
N ILE A 209 -11.74 -26.47 -1.31
CA ILE A 209 -12.81 -25.66 -1.90
C ILE A 209 -14.05 -26.55 -1.99
N PRO A 210 -15.18 -26.20 -1.33
CA PRO A 210 -16.38 -27.02 -1.40
C PRO A 210 -16.96 -26.99 -2.82
N THR A 211 -17.73 -28.02 -3.19
CA THR A 211 -18.45 -28.08 -4.47
C THR A 211 -19.86 -27.48 -4.39
N LYS A 212 -20.37 -27.25 -3.17
CA LYS A 212 -21.68 -26.64 -2.92
C LYS A 212 -21.56 -25.54 -1.88
N CYS A 213 -22.41 -24.52 -1.99
CA CYS A 213 -22.48 -23.43 -1.03
C CYS A 213 -22.93 -23.93 0.35
N SER A 214 -22.24 -23.52 1.42
CA SER A 214 -22.60 -23.83 2.81
C SER A 214 -23.94 -23.26 3.24
N GLU A 215 -24.36 -22.12 2.66
CA GLU A 215 -25.63 -21.47 3.01
C GLU A 215 -26.83 -21.96 2.20
N CYS A 216 -26.79 -21.88 0.85
CA CYS A 216 -27.94 -22.20 0.01
C CYS A 216 -27.86 -23.58 -0.67
N SER A 217 -26.80 -24.36 -0.43
CA SER A 217 -26.52 -25.62 -1.14
C SER A 217 -26.37 -25.51 -2.68
N GLY A 218 -26.28 -24.29 -3.21
CA GLY A 218 -26.07 -24.02 -4.62
C GLY A 218 -24.76 -24.56 -5.17
N GLU A 219 -24.77 -25.07 -6.40
CA GLU A 219 -23.61 -25.71 -7.04
C GLU A 219 -22.70 -24.71 -7.78
N PHE A 220 -23.16 -23.47 -7.94
CA PHE A 220 -22.46 -22.41 -8.67
C PHE A 220 -21.60 -21.55 -7.73
N LEU A 221 -20.44 -22.08 -7.36
CA LEU A 221 -19.40 -21.34 -6.66
C LEU A 221 -18.41 -20.73 -7.66
N GLU A 222 -18.31 -19.40 -7.65
CA GLU A 222 -17.41 -18.64 -8.51
C GLU A 222 -16.27 -18.00 -7.71
N GLN A 223 -15.17 -17.72 -8.41
CA GLN A 223 -14.02 -17.02 -7.84
C GLN A 223 -14.10 -15.54 -8.24
N MET A 224 -14.35 -14.65 -7.27
CA MET A 224 -14.31 -13.21 -7.50
C MET A 224 -12.87 -12.70 -7.43
N GLY A 225 -12.54 -11.84 -8.39
CA GLY A 225 -11.21 -11.25 -8.53
C GLY A 225 -10.28 -12.15 -9.33
N PHE A 226 -9.80 -11.60 -10.44
CA PHE A 226 -8.78 -12.25 -11.25
C PHE A 226 -7.38 -11.86 -10.78
N GLY A 227 -6.46 -12.81 -10.88
CA GLY A 227 -5.06 -12.57 -10.58
C GLY A 227 -4.29 -12.14 -11.82
N THR A 228 -3.01 -11.84 -11.58
CA THR A 228 -2.01 -11.65 -12.63
C THR A 228 -1.94 -12.88 -13.55
N GLU A 229 -2.33 -14.07 -13.09
CA GLU A 229 -2.46 -15.28 -13.91
C GLU A 229 -3.52 -15.18 -15.02
N ARG A 230 -4.68 -14.55 -14.77
CA ARG A 230 -5.73 -14.44 -15.80
C ARG A 230 -5.30 -13.45 -16.87
N ILE A 231 -4.70 -12.33 -16.46
CA ILE A 231 -4.10 -11.36 -17.39
C ILE A 231 -3.04 -12.03 -18.24
N GLU A 232 -2.11 -12.78 -17.64
CA GLU A 232 -1.07 -13.52 -18.36
C GLU A 232 -1.67 -14.51 -19.38
N ALA A 233 -2.70 -15.26 -19.00
CA ALA A 233 -3.38 -16.19 -19.89
C ALA A 233 -4.08 -15.49 -21.06
N GLU A 234 -4.75 -14.36 -20.80
CA GLU A 234 -5.45 -13.57 -21.82
C GLU A 234 -4.48 -12.94 -22.81
N ILE A 235 -3.38 -12.36 -22.32
CA ILE A 235 -2.32 -11.82 -23.18
C ILE A 235 -1.72 -12.92 -24.06
N ARG A 236 -1.44 -14.10 -23.52
CA ARG A 236 -0.91 -15.23 -24.32
C ARG A 236 -1.91 -15.77 -25.34
N ALA A 237 -3.21 -15.71 -25.03
CA ALA A 237 -4.24 -16.13 -25.98
C ALA A 237 -4.33 -15.17 -27.17
N ILE A 238 -4.19 -13.86 -26.91
CA ILE A 238 -4.25 -12.81 -27.95
C ILE A 238 -2.93 -12.70 -28.72
N PHE A 239 -1.79 -12.83 -28.03
CA PHE A 239 -0.44 -12.72 -28.59
C PHE A 239 0.38 -14.00 -28.30
N PRO A 240 0.16 -15.10 -29.03
CA PRO A 240 0.83 -16.39 -28.78
C PRO A 240 2.36 -16.35 -28.85
N ASP A 241 2.90 -15.47 -29.70
CA ASP A 241 4.35 -15.34 -29.92
C ASP A 241 5.04 -14.41 -28.90
N ALA A 242 4.28 -13.69 -28.07
CA ALA A 242 4.84 -12.75 -27.11
C ALA A 242 5.47 -13.46 -25.90
N ARG A 243 6.68 -13.03 -25.51
CA ARG A 243 7.36 -13.55 -24.32
C ARG A 243 6.84 -12.85 -23.07
N VAL A 244 5.83 -13.44 -22.44
CA VAL A 244 5.18 -12.88 -21.23
C VAL A 244 5.81 -13.43 -19.96
N SER A 245 6.17 -12.55 -19.02
CA SER A 245 6.61 -12.90 -17.67
C SER A 245 5.73 -12.28 -16.58
N ARG A 246 5.60 -12.95 -15.44
CA ARG A 246 4.74 -12.53 -14.32
C ARG A 246 5.54 -12.32 -13.04
N VAL A 247 5.31 -11.20 -12.36
CA VAL A 247 5.93 -10.85 -11.07
C VAL A 247 4.88 -10.47 -10.03
N ASP A 248 4.72 -11.35 -9.05
CA ASP A 248 3.84 -11.18 -7.88
C ASP A 248 4.39 -11.91 -6.65
N ARG A 249 3.70 -11.76 -5.52
CA ARG A 249 4.16 -12.29 -4.23
C ARG A 249 4.24 -13.82 -4.22
N ASP A 250 3.45 -14.50 -5.05
CA ASP A 250 3.41 -15.97 -5.09
C ASP A 250 4.53 -16.55 -5.97
N THR A 251 4.97 -15.83 -6.99
CA THR A 251 6.09 -16.19 -7.88
C THR A 251 7.47 -15.90 -7.25
N VAL A 252 7.56 -14.92 -6.35
CA VAL A 252 8.81 -14.53 -5.67
C VAL A 252 8.95 -15.25 -4.31
N ARG A 253 9.22 -16.56 -4.33
CA ARG A 253 9.46 -17.35 -3.10
C ARG A 253 10.93 -17.58 -2.76
N ARG A 254 11.84 -17.46 -3.74
CA ARG A 254 13.29 -17.68 -3.56
C ARG A 254 14.05 -16.36 -3.59
N LYS A 255 15.05 -16.20 -2.70
CA LYS A 255 15.97 -15.04 -2.67
C LYS A 255 16.63 -14.92 -4.05
N GLY A 256 16.53 -13.76 -4.69
CA GLY A 256 17.10 -13.48 -6.02
C GLY A 256 16.20 -13.81 -7.23
N ALA A 257 15.05 -14.47 -7.06
CA ALA A 257 14.16 -14.81 -8.19
C ALA A 257 13.61 -13.56 -8.90
N ILE A 258 13.27 -12.53 -8.13
CA ILE A 258 12.82 -11.24 -8.67
C ILE A 258 13.92 -10.54 -9.47
N THR A 259 15.14 -10.50 -8.94
CA THR A 259 16.30 -9.88 -9.61
C THR A 259 16.55 -10.54 -10.96
N GLY A 260 16.47 -11.88 -11.04
CA GLY A 260 16.61 -12.60 -12.30
C GLY A 260 15.50 -12.27 -13.30
N MET A 261 14.23 -12.22 -12.88
CA MET A 261 13.11 -11.86 -13.76
C MET A 261 13.24 -10.44 -14.31
N LEU A 262 13.57 -9.48 -13.44
CA LEU A 262 13.75 -8.08 -13.83
C LEU A 262 14.98 -7.90 -14.72
N SER A 263 16.05 -8.68 -14.51
CA SER A 263 17.22 -8.68 -15.39
C SER A 263 16.89 -9.17 -16.80
N ARG A 264 16.08 -10.24 -16.94
CA ARG A 264 15.62 -10.73 -18.25
C ARG A 264 14.72 -9.72 -18.96
N PHE A 265 13.87 -9.03 -18.21
CA PHE A 265 13.09 -7.94 -18.77
C PHE A 265 13.99 -6.78 -19.20
N ALA A 266 14.97 -6.39 -18.38
CA ALA A 266 15.95 -5.36 -18.72
C ALA A 266 16.87 -5.74 -19.90
N SER A 267 17.13 -7.02 -20.15
CA SER A 267 17.91 -7.49 -21.31
C SER A 267 17.07 -7.61 -22.60
N GLY A 268 15.74 -7.65 -22.48
CA GLY A 268 14.82 -7.73 -23.62
C GLY A 268 14.49 -9.16 -24.00
N GLU A 269 14.70 -10.11 -23.08
CA GLU A 269 14.28 -11.51 -23.23
C GLU A 269 12.78 -11.71 -22.99
N VAL A 270 12.10 -10.69 -22.45
CA VAL A 270 10.67 -10.70 -22.11
C VAL A 270 10.03 -9.47 -22.74
N ASP A 271 8.96 -9.64 -23.51
CA ASP A 271 8.28 -8.53 -24.19
C ASP A 271 7.27 -7.84 -23.27
N ILE A 272 6.56 -8.62 -22.45
CA ILE A 272 5.47 -8.13 -21.60
C ILE A 272 5.70 -8.59 -20.16
N LEU A 273 5.73 -7.63 -19.23
CA LEU A 273 5.82 -7.89 -17.80
C LEU A 273 4.46 -7.64 -17.13
N VAL A 274 3.82 -8.70 -16.65
CA VAL A 274 2.57 -8.64 -15.89
C VAL A 274 2.88 -8.66 -14.40
N GLY A 275 2.27 -7.80 -13.60
CA GLY A 275 2.53 -7.83 -12.17
C GLY A 275 1.62 -6.97 -11.32
N THR A 276 1.90 -6.99 -10.02
CA THR A 276 1.28 -6.09 -9.05
C THR A 276 2.21 -4.92 -8.75
N GLN A 277 1.90 -4.09 -7.74
CA GLN A 277 2.70 -2.93 -7.34
C GLN A 277 4.22 -3.15 -7.19
N MET A 278 4.68 -4.39 -7.03
CA MET A 278 6.12 -4.71 -7.00
C MET A 278 6.86 -4.35 -8.28
N ILE A 279 6.20 -4.40 -9.46
CA ILE A 279 6.86 -4.02 -10.72
C ILE A 279 7.00 -2.49 -10.87
N ALA A 280 6.28 -1.71 -10.06
CA ALA A 280 6.26 -0.25 -10.14
C ALA A 280 7.37 0.44 -9.32
N LYS A 281 8.12 -0.31 -8.49
CA LYS A 281 9.12 0.21 -7.54
C LYS A 281 10.54 0.01 -8.03
N GLY A 282 11.40 1.01 -7.87
CA GLY A 282 12.86 0.86 -7.82
C GLY A 282 13.59 0.37 -9.08
N HIS A 283 12.88 0.18 -10.20
CA HIS A 283 13.47 -0.31 -11.45
C HIS A 283 13.12 0.62 -12.62
N ASP A 284 14.09 0.85 -13.49
CA ASP A 284 13.95 1.65 -14.71
C ASP A 284 14.22 0.74 -15.92
N PHE A 285 13.33 0.77 -16.90
CA PHE A 285 13.38 -0.09 -18.07
C PHE A 285 13.31 0.78 -19.34
N PRO A 286 14.46 1.06 -19.99
CA PRO A 286 14.52 2.03 -21.08
C PRO A 286 13.63 1.70 -22.28
N ARG A 287 13.36 0.41 -22.52
CA ARG A 287 12.53 -0.09 -23.64
C ARG A 287 11.05 -0.20 -23.31
N VAL A 288 10.62 0.21 -22.11
CA VAL A 288 9.21 0.23 -21.74
C VAL A 288 8.57 1.52 -22.25
N THR A 289 7.77 1.36 -23.31
CA THR A 289 7.04 2.45 -23.96
C THR A 289 5.53 2.38 -23.72
N LEU A 290 5.02 1.28 -23.17
CA LEU A 290 3.61 1.10 -22.82
C LEU A 290 3.44 0.59 -21.40
N VAL A 291 2.50 1.21 -20.67
CA VAL A 291 2.05 0.75 -19.36
C VAL A 291 0.53 0.62 -19.34
N GLY A 292 0.00 -0.59 -19.10
CA GLY A 292 -1.42 -0.83 -18.84
C GLY A 292 -1.69 -0.94 -17.36
N VAL A 293 -2.69 -0.23 -16.84
CA VAL A 293 -3.18 -0.36 -15.47
C VAL A 293 -4.58 -0.95 -15.48
N ILE A 294 -4.70 -2.14 -14.91
CA ILE A 294 -5.94 -2.89 -14.80
C ILE A 294 -6.56 -2.67 -13.43
N SER A 295 -7.87 -2.42 -13.41
CA SER A 295 -8.67 -2.24 -12.20
C SER A 295 -8.16 -1.09 -11.32
N ALA A 296 -7.89 0.07 -11.94
CA ALA A 296 -7.30 1.23 -11.28
C ALA A 296 -8.08 1.70 -10.04
N ASP A 297 -9.40 1.47 -10.03
CA ASP A 297 -10.34 1.90 -8.99
C ASP A 297 -10.53 0.94 -7.81
N VAL A 298 -9.96 -0.27 -7.84
CA VAL A 298 -10.19 -1.28 -6.77
C VAL A 298 -9.85 -0.77 -5.38
N GLY A 299 -8.83 0.08 -5.25
CA GLY A 299 -8.48 0.72 -3.99
C GLY A 299 -9.50 1.75 -3.47
N LEU A 300 -10.30 2.37 -4.36
CA LEU A 300 -11.27 3.43 -4.03
C LEU A 300 -12.50 2.88 -3.29
N GLY A 301 -12.87 1.62 -3.53
CA GLY A 301 -13.98 0.96 -2.83
C GLY A 301 -13.66 0.57 -1.37
N MET A 302 -12.41 0.75 -0.92
CA MET A 302 -12.02 0.48 0.46
C MET A 302 -12.59 1.56 1.39
N ALA A 303 -13.20 1.14 2.50
CA ALA A 303 -13.72 2.04 3.54
C ALA A 303 -12.58 2.65 4.39
N ASP A 304 -11.65 3.31 3.72
CA ASP A 304 -10.46 3.94 4.27
C ASP A 304 -10.31 5.33 3.65
N PHE A 305 -10.26 6.36 4.49
CA PHE A 305 -10.15 7.74 4.04
C PHE A 305 -8.86 8.03 3.24
N ARG A 306 -7.86 7.13 3.29
CA ARG A 306 -6.62 7.21 2.51
C ARG A 306 -6.71 6.53 1.14
N ALA A 307 -7.87 5.99 0.76
CA ALA A 307 -8.05 5.29 -0.51
C ALA A 307 -7.72 6.16 -1.73
N GLY A 308 -8.20 7.41 -1.76
CA GLY A 308 -7.91 8.37 -2.84
C GLY A 308 -6.41 8.63 -3.00
N GLU A 309 -5.73 8.98 -1.91
CA GLU A 309 -4.27 9.18 -1.85
C GLU A 309 -3.48 7.97 -2.37
N ARG A 310 -3.80 6.77 -1.90
CA ARG A 310 -3.08 5.55 -2.34
C ARG A 310 -3.29 5.27 -3.83
N THR A 311 -4.51 5.47 -4.33
CA THR A 311 -4.82 5.31 -5.75
C THR A 311 -4.05 6.34 -6.58
N PHE A 312 -4.04 7.62 -6.16
CA PHE A 312 -3.28 8.66 -6.83
C PHE A 312 -1.78 8.33 -6.91
N GLN A 313 -1.17 7.96 -5.78
CA GLN A 313 0.26 7.65 -5.70
C GLN A 313 0.63 6.47 -6.61
N LEU A 314 -0.18 5.40 -6.59
CA LEU A 314 0.05 4.24 -7.44
C LEU A 314 0.00 4.60 -8.93
N LEU A 315 -1.08 5.27 -9.36
CA LEU A 315 -1.30 5.58 -10.76
C LEU A 315 -0.23 6.55 -11.29
N THR A 316 0.13 7.56 -10.51
CA THR A 316 1.19 8.51 -10.87
C THR A 316 2.55 7.83 -10.96
N GLN A 317 2.89 6.96 -9.99
CA GLN A 317 4.15 6.20 -10.03
C GLN A 317 4.22 5.33 -11.28
N VAL A 318 3.13 4.67 -11.63
CA VAL A 318 3.05 3.73 -12.75
C VAL A 318 3.08 4.46 -14.10
N ALA A 319 2.34 5.57 -14.23
CA ALA A 319 2.42 6.45 -15.41
C ALA A 319 3.82 7.05 -15.58
N GLY A 320 4.54 7.32 -14.49
CA GLY A 320 5.92 7.79 -14.51
C GLY A 320 6.97 6.75 -14.90
N ARG A 321 6.60 5.48 -15.14
CA ARG A 321 7.53 4.40 -15.54
C ARG A 321 7.68 4.23 -17.04
N SER A 322 6.70 4.62 -17.86
CA SER A 322 6.88 4.64 -19.32
C SER A 322 7.59 5.92 -19.76
N GLY A 323 8.32 5.83 -20.88
CA GLY A 323 8.97 6.99 -21.50
C GLY A 323 10.15 7.55 -20.70
N ARG A 324 10.89 6.69 -20.00
CA ARG A 324 12.18 7.06 -19.37
C ARG A 324 13.35 7.01 -20.34
N GLY A 325 13.20 6.37 -21.50
CA GLY A 325 14.14 6.45 -22.62
C GLY A 325 13.96 7.71 -23.48
N GLU A 326 14.47 7.69 -24.71
CA GLU A 326 14.23 8.74 -25.72
C GLU A 326 12.82 8.67 -26.32
N LEU A 327 12.20 7.49 -26.27
CA LEU A 327 10.87 7.24 -26.81
C LEU A 327 9.79 7.73 -25.86
N ARG A 328 8.76 8.37 -26.41
CA ARG A 328 7.57 8.77 -25.66
C ARG A 328 6.82 7.53 -25.16
N GLY A 329 6.51 7.52 -23.88
CA GLY A 329 5.70 6.48 -23.26
C GLY A 329 4.21 6.76 -23.41
N GLU A 330 3.41 5.71 -23.46
CA GLU A 330 1.96 5.74 -23.31
C GLU A 330 1.55 4.96 -22.05
N ALA A 331 0.45 5.36 -21.43
CA ALA A 331 -0.17 4.62 -20.36
C ALA A 331 -1.69 4.55 -20.54
N TYR A 332 -2.27 3.37 -20.32
CA TYR A 332 -3.70 3.14 -20.38
C TYR A 332 -4.20 2.75 -18.99
N VAL A 333 -5.11 3.56 -18.43
CA VAL A 333 -5.67 3.37 -17.09
C VAL A 333 -7.12 2.92 -17.22
N GLN A 334 -7.35 1.64 -17.00
CA GLN A 334 -8.68 1.04 -17.06
C GLN A 334 -9.40 1.17 -15.71
N THR A 335 -10.58 1.79 -15.73
CA THR A 335 -11.39 2.06 -14.53
C THR A 335 -12.88 2.04 -14.84
N ILE A 336 -13.71 1.68 -13.86
CA ILE A 336 -15.16 1.89 -13.91
C ILE A 336 -15.60 3.26 -13.36
N HIS A 337 -14.67 4.03 -12.82
CA HIS A 337 -14.88 5.36 -12.25
C HIS A 337 -13.97 6.40 -12.93
N PRO A 338 -14.13 6.66 -14.25
CA PRO A 338 -13.24 7.55 -15.01
C PRO A 338 -13.23 9.00 -14.49
N ASP A 339 -14.33 9.44 -13.88
CA ASP A 339 -14.50 10.81 -13.39
C ASP A 339 -13.94 11.05 -11.98
N HIS A 340 -13.47 10.01 -11.29
CA HIS A 340 -12.97 10.13 -9.92
C HIS A 340 -11.75 11.06 -9.86
N TYR A 341 -11.78 12.08 -8.98
CA TYR A 341 -10.76 13.13 -8.90
C TYR A 341 -9.33 12.57 -8.77
N SER A 342 -9.11 11.57 -7.89
CA SER A 342 -7.78 10.96 -7.71
C SER A 342 -7.24 10.31 -9.00
N ILE A 343 -8.11 9.73 -9.84
CA ILE A 343 -7.70 9.11 -11.11
C ILE A 343 -7.37 10.20 -12.13
N ARG A 344 -8.25 11.21 -12.27
CA ARG A 344 -8.06 12.32 -13.21
C ARG A 344 -6.77 13.09 -12.93
N HIS A 345 -6.52 13.42 -11.66
CA HIS A 345 -5.30 14.12 -11.24
C HIS A 345 -4.06 13.24 -11.42
N ALA A 346 -4.13 11.95 -11.11
CA ALA A 346 -2.99 11.04 -11.32
C ALA A 346 -2.62 10.90 -12.80
N CYS A 347 -3.60 10.83 -13.70
CA CYS A 347 -3.34 10.75 -15.14
C CYS A 347 -2.74 12.06 -15.69
N ARG A 348 -3.11 13.20 -15.11
CA ARG A 348 -2.52 14.51 -15.41
C ARG A 348 -1.21 14.76 -14.69
N GLN A 349 -0.87 13.90 -13.72
CA GLN A 349 0.27 14.03 -12.80
C GLN A 349 0.23 15.36 -12.02
N ASP A 350 -0.98 15.81 -11.72
CA ASP A 350 -1.27 17.05 -11.00
C ASP A 350 -1.41 16.79 -9.50
N TYR A 351 -0.28 16.75 -8.79
CA TYR A 351 -0.28 16.58 -7.35
C TYR A 351 -0.92 17.78 -6.62
N ALA A 352 -0.71 19.00 -7.10
CA ALA A 352 -1.21 20.20 -6.44
C ALA A 352 -2.75 20.25 -6.47
N GLY A 353 -3.35 19.95 -7.63
CA GLY A 353 -4.79 19.79 -7.79
C GLY A 353 -5.34 18.65 -6.93
N PHE A 354 -4.69 17.49 -6.94
CA PHE A 354 -5.06 16.37 -6.06
C PHE A 354 -5.05 16.77 -4.58
N PHE A 355 -3.98 17.42 -4.11
CA PHE A 355 -3.84 17.84 -2.72
C PHE A 355 -4.94 18.81 -2.32
N ALA A 356 -5.29 19.78 -3.18
CA ALA A 356 -6.34 20.76 -2.92
C ALA A 356 -7.71 20.08 -2.70
N ASP A 357 -8.09 19.14 -3.55
CA ASP A 357 -9.34 18.40 -3.45
C ASP A 357 -9.35 17.48 -2.21
N GLU A 358 -8.29 16.69 -2.03
CA GLU A 358 -8.19 15.70 -0.94
C GLU A 358 -8.14 16.41 0.43
N ILE A 359 -7.35 17.48 0.58
CA ILE A 359 -7.21 18.16 1.88
C ILE A 359 -8.49 18.88 2.29
N ALA A 360 -9.28 19.38 1.35
CA ALA A 360 -10.59 19.98 1.63
C ALA A 360 -11.52 18.95 2.29
N PHE A 361 -11.65 17.77 1.66
CA PHE A 361 -12.43 16.65 2.20
C PHE A 361 -11.92 16.23 3.59
N ARG A 362 -10.60 16.07 3.76
CA ARG A 362 -10.03 15.65 5.05
C ARG A 362 -10.21 16.68 6.15
N LYS A 363 -10.17 17.98 5.83
CA LYS A 363 -10.46 19.05 6.79
C LYS A 363 -11.92 19.01 7.24
N GLU A 364 -12.86 18.95 6.30
CA GLU A 364 -14.29 18.90 6.58
C GLU A 364 -14.66 17.68 7.44
N MET A 365 -14.14 16.51 7.07
CA MET A 365 -14.43 15.24 7.75
C MET A 365 -13.53 14.98 8.98
N LYS A 366 -12.65 15.92 9.31
CA LYS A 366 -11.70 15.82 10.43
C LYS A 366 -10.89 14.52 10.35
N TYR A 367 -10.08 14.39 9.32
CA TYR A 367 -9.11 13.31 9.10
C TYR A 367 -7.67 13.83 9.04
N PRO A 368 -6.67 12.99 9.34
CA PRO A 368 -5.26 13.33 9.13
C PRO A 368 -4.96 13.73 7.67
N PRO A 369 -4.16 14.79 7.43
CA PRO A 369 -3.31 15.50 8.39
C PRO A 369 -3.97 16.70 9.10
N ALA A 370 -5.22 17.03 8.80
CA ALA A 370 -5.89 18.20 9.39
C ALA A 370 -6.03 18.09 10.93
N ILE A 371 -6.17 16.86 11.42
CA ILE A 371 -6.13 16.52 12.85
C ILE A 371 -5.32 15.24 13.08
N ALA A 372 -4.95 14.96 14.33
CA ALA A 372 -4.35 13.68 14.71
C ALA A 372 -5.43 12.62 14.95
N MET A 373 -5.04 11.35 14.77
CA MET A 373 -5.92 10.22 15.02
C MET A 373 -5.18 9.08 15.73
N ILE A 374 -5.84 8.44 16.68
CA ILE A 374 -5.39 7.21 17.33
C ILE A 374 -6.46 6.15 17.10
N ASN A 375 -6.07 4.96 16.64
CA ASN A 375 -6.91 3.78 16.61
C ASN A 375 -6.55 2.89 17.80
N ALA A 376 -7.53 2.56 18.64
CA ALA A 376 -7.37 1.59 19.71
C ALA A 376 -8.24 0.36 19.43
N VAL A 377 -7.61 -0.81 19.37
CA VAL A 377 -8.28 -2.09 19.11
C VAL A 377 -8.19 -2.95 20.35
N VAL A 378 -9.33 -3.23 20.97
CA VAL A 378 -9.47 -4.06 22.16
C VAL A 378 -9.88 -5.47 21.76
N LYS A 379 -9.19 -6.46 22.32
CA LYS A 379 -9.41 -7.87 22.02
C LYS A 379 -10.05 -8.62 23.18
N SER A 380 -10.92 -9.57 22.88
CA SER A 380 -11.46 -10.50 23.88
C SER A 380 -11.80 -11.85 23.26
N ALA A 381 -11.97 -12.87 24.09
CA ALA A 381 -12.45 -14.20 23.67
C ALA A 381 -13.92 -14.17 23.22
N THR A 382 -14.70 -13.18 23.65
CA THR A 382 -16.12 -13.01 23.27
C THR A 382 -16.36 -11.65 22.63
N ARG A 383 -17.34 -11.59 21.72
CA ARG A 383 -17.76 -10.33 21.07
C ARG A 383 -18.22 -9.29 22.09
N GLU A 384 -19.04 -9.72 23.04
CA GLU A 384 -19.58 -8.87 24.10
C GLU A 384 -18.47 -8.34 25.01
N GLY A 385 -17.52 -9.21 25.42
CA GLY A 385 -16.37 -8.79 26.20
C GLY A 385 -15.52 -7.72 25.51
N ALA A 386 -15.23 -7.88 24.21
CA ALA A 386 -14.45 -6.90 23.46
C ALA A 386 -15.15 -5.53 23.40
N MET A 387 -16.47 -5.53 23.17
CA MET A 387 -17.28 -4.30 23.12
C MET A 387 -17.40 -3.62 24.48
N THR A 388 -17.64 -4.38 25.55
CA THR A 388 -17.74 -3.85 26.92
C THR A 388 -16.40 -3.27 27.37
N ASP A 389 -15.30 -3.99 27.17
CA ASP A 389 -13.96 -3.51 27.53
C ASP A 389 -13.60 -2.22 26.75
N ALA A 390 -13.95 -2.15 25.46
CA ALA A 390 -13.75 -0.94 24.67
C ALA A 390 -14.64 0.22 25.16
N ALA A 391 -15.90 -0.05 25.51
CA ALA A 391 -16.80 0.95 26.07
C ALA A 391 -16.30 1.47 27.43
N ASP A 392 -15.71 0.61 28.25
CA ASP A 392 -15.11 0.98 29.54
C ASP A 392 -13.95 1.95 29.36
N LEU A 393 -13.03 1.67 28.42
CA LEU A 393 -11.96 2.60 28.08
C LEU A 393 -12.50 3.93 27.56
N VAL A 394 -13.49 3.89 26.66
CA VAL A 394 -14.11 5.11 26.10
C VAL A 394 -14.77 5.94 27.21
N ARG A 395 -15.45 5.31 28.17
CA ARG A 395 -16.03 6.01 29.34
C ARG A 395 -14.95 6.62 30.22
N ALA A 396 -13.87 5.89 30.51
CA ALA A 396 -12.75 6.40 31.30
C ALA A 396 -12.03 7.59 30.63
N MET A 397 -12.07 7.68 29.30
CA MET A 397 -11.54 8.82 28.54
C MET A 397 -12.51 10.01 28.44
N ARG A 398 -13.81 9.82 28.73
CA ARG A 398 -14.83 10.87 28.62
C ARG A 398 -14.91 11.66 29.93
N TRP A 399 -14.10 12.71 30.01
CA TRP A 399 -14.31 13.80 30.96
C TRP A 399 -14.42 15.14 30.21
N GLY A 400 -15.09 16.12 30.81
CA GLY A 400 -15.77 17.25 30.14
C GLY A 400 -14.97 18.06 29.11
N GLY A 401 -15.64 18.45 28.01
CA GLY A 401 -15.23 19.57 27.13
C GLY A 401 -13.89 19.44 26.40
N GLU A 402 -13.28 18.26 26.38
CA GLU A 402 -11.90 18.02 25.92
C GLU A 402 -11.66 18.28 24.41
N PRO A 403 -10.42 18.61 24.00
CA PRO A 403 -10.03 18.99 22.63
C PRO A 403 -10.03 17.84 21.60
N TYR A 404 -10.70 16.72 21.89
CA TYR A 404 -10.76 15.53 21.05
C TYR A 404 -12.15 14.88 21.07
N ARG A 405 -12.47 14.15 20.01
CA ARG A 405 -13.69 13.36 19.85
C ARG A 405 -13.34 11.89 19.79
N ILE A 406 -14.17 11.06 20.42
CA ILE A 406 -14.07 9.60 20.32
C ILE A 406 -15.18 9.09 19.40
N LEU A 407 -14.82 8.27 18.41
CA LEU A 407 -15.76 7.55 17.54
C LEU A 407 -15.73 6.07 17.89
N GLY A 408 -16.92 5.47 18.05
CA GLY A 408 -17.08 4.11 18.56
C GLY A 408 -17.37 4.08 20.08
N PRO A 409 -17.22 2.92 20.72
CA PRO A 409 -16.64 1.69 20.17
C PRO A 409 -17.54 1.04 19.10
N ALA A 410 -16.93 0.34 18.16
CA ALA A 410 -17.61 -0.44 17.13
C ALA A 410 -16.81 -1.73 16.87
N PRO A 411 -17.42 -2.79 16.28
CA PRO A 411 -16.65 -3.92 15.79
C PRO A 411 -15.54 -3.45 14.84
N ALA A 412 -14.33 -3.99 14.99
CA ALA A 412 -13.27 -3.75 14.00
C ALA A 412 -13.68 -4.32 12.63
N PRO A 413 -13.22 -3.76 11.49
CA PRO A 413 -13.62 -4.24 10.15
C PRO A 413 -13.29 -5.72 9.99
N LEU A 414 -12.14 -6.14 10.51
CA LEU A 414 -11.88 -7.54 10.82
C LEU A 414 -12.28 -7.87 12.26
N SER A 415 -13.56 -8.21 12.43
CA SER A 415 -14.24 -8.36 13.73
C SER A 415 -13.77 -9.55 14.56
N ARG A 416 -13.21 -10.59 13.92
CA ARG A 416 -12.57 -11.73 14.59
C ARG A 416 -11.26 -12.07 13.90
N LEU A 417 -10.21 -12.33 14.68
CA LEU A 417 -8.88 -12.65 14.17
C LEU A 417 -8.20 -13.65 15.11
N LYS A 418 -7.78 -14.80 14.56
CA LYS A 418 -7.13 -15.89 15.31
C LYS A 418 -7.93 -16.32 16.55
N GLY A 419 -9.27 -16.39 16.42
CA GLY A 419 -10.17 -16.79 17.50
C GLY A 419 -10.55 -15.66 18.47
N GLU A 420 -9.91 -14.50 18.41
CA GLU A 420 -10.24 -13.35 19.27
C GLU A 420 -11.19 -12.38 18.56
N TYR A 421 -12.20 -11.88 19.27
CA TYR A 421 -13.06 -10.80 18.83
C TYR A 421 -12.39 -9.45 19.06
N ARG A 422 -12.67 -8.50 18.15
CA ARG A 422 -12.02 -7.19 18.10
C ARG A 422 -13.05 -6.09 18.05
N ALA A 423 -13.00 -5.20 19.04
CA ALA A 423 -13.67 -3.92 19.03
C ALA A 423 -12.64 -2.81 18.81
N GLN A 424 -13.02 -1.74 18.12
CA GLN A 424 -12.16 -0.58 17.91
C GLN A 424 -12.87 0.72 18.26
N PHE A 425 -12.08 1.71 18.64
CA PHE A 425 -12.53 3.10 18.73
C PHE A 425 -11.42 4.03 18.24
N PHE A 426 -11.83 5.18 17.70
CA PHE A 426 -10.90 6.20 17.22
C PHE A 426 -10.94 7.41 18.15
N VAL A 427 -9.76 7.94 18.48
CA VAL A 427 -9.62 9.23 19.16
C VAL A 427 -9.11 10.22 18.12
N LYS A 428 -9.86 11.31 17.89
CA LYS A 428 -9.60 12.30 16.85
C LYS A 428 -9.49 13.69 17.47
N GLY A 429 -8.42 14.43 17.24
CA GLY A 429 -8.28 15.78 17.80
C GLY A 429 -7.05 16.52 17.30
N SER A 430 -7.01 17.83 17.55
CA SER A 430 -5.86 18.68 17.22
C SER A 430 -4.76 18.65 18.29
N HIS A 431 -5.07 18.18 19.50
CA HIS A 431 -4.18 18.22 20.66
C HIS A 431 -3.65 16.83 21.01
N ARG A 432 -2.57 16.41 20.32
CA ARG A 432 -1.92 15.10 20.50
C ARG A 432 -1.59 14.76 21.96
N GLY A 433 -1.13 15.76 22.73
CA GLY A 433 -0.79 15.59 24.15
C GLY A 433 -1.99 15.22 25.03
N ALA A 434 -3.12 15.93 24.86
CA ALA A 434 -4.35 15.64 25.59
C ALA A 434 -4.91 14.26 25.23
N MET A 435 -4.97 13.94 23.93
CA MET A 435 -5.41 12.62 23.45
C MET A 435 -4.58 11.49 24.05
N ARG A 436 -3.24 11.63 24.04
CA ARG A 436 -2.31 10.65 24.62
C ARG A 436 -2.53 10.52 26.13
N LYS A 437 -2.60 11.63 26.87
CA LYS A 437 -2.79 11.63 28.32
C LYS A 437 -4.08 10.91 28.71
N ALA A 438 -5.18 11.24 28.04
CA ALA A 438 -6.48 10.62 28.28
C ALA A 438 -6.46 9.10 28.03
N LEU A 439 -5.91 8.67 26.89
CA LEU A 439 -5.84 7.24 26.55
C LEU A 439 -4.93 6.48 27.52
N VAL A 440 -3.75 7.02 27.84
CA VAL A 440 -2.82 6.38 28.78
C VAL A 440 -3.45 6.27 30.17
N SER A 441 -4.09 7.32 30.68
CA SER A 441 -4.78 7.29 31.96
C SER A 441 -5.90 6.24 31.99
N ALA A 442 -6.71 6.15 30.92
CA ALA A 442 -7.74 5.13 30.80
C ALA A 442 -7.16 3.71 30.81
N LEU A 443 -6.08 3.47 30.06
CA LEU A 443 -5.39 2.18 30.03
C LEU A 443 -4.74 1.82 31.37
N ASP A 444 -4.16 2.79 32.07
CA ASP A 444 -3.49 2.57 33.36
C ASP A 444 -4.49 2.24 34.47
N SER A 445 -5.70 2.82 34.42
CA SER A 445 -6.80 2.44 35.31
C SER A 445 -7.39 1.05 35.06
N ARG A 446 -7.05 0.41 33.92
CA ARG A 446 -7.56 -0.91 33.50
C ARG A 446 -6.45 -1.83 32.98
N PRO A 447 -5.50 -2.29 33.82
CA PRO A 447 -4.32 -3.05 33.39
C PRO A 447 -4.62 -4.36 32.63
N GLU A 448 -5.74 -5.01 32.96
CA GLU A 448 -6.24 -6.22 32.29
C GLU A 448 -6.73 -5.95 30.87
N ILE A 449 -7.36 -4.80 30.63
CA ILE A 449 -7.77 -4.36 29.29
C ILE A 449 -6.56 -3.87 28.50
N ARG A 450 -5.64 -3.14 29.16
CA ARG A 450 -4.41 -2.62 28.54
C ARG A 450 -3.59 -3.72 27.87
N ARG A 451 -3.42 -4.88 28.53
CA ARG A 451 -2.68 -6.03 27.98
C ARG A 451 -3.28 -6.60 26.69
N ARG A 452 -4.58 -6.40 26.46
CA ARG A 452 -5.32 -6.87 25.27
C ARG A 452 -5.64 -5.76 24.28
N THR A 453 -5.14 -4.55 24.51
CA THR A 453 -5.40 -3.38 23.67
C THR A 453 -4.18 -3.07 22.80
N ILE A 454 -4.41 -3.01 21.48
CA ILE A 454 -3.43 -2.51 20.52
C ILE A 454 -3.74 -1.04 20.29
N VAL A 455 -2.73 -0.18 20.45
CA VAL A 455 -2.83 1.25 20.18
C VAL A 455 -1.98 1.57 18.96
N ASP A 456 -2.60 2.19 17.96
CA ASP A 456 -1.94 2.69 16.76
C ASP A 456 -2.14 4.21 16.65
N VAL A 457 -1.06 4.96 16.88
CA VAL A 457 -1.02 6.41 16.74
C VAL A 457 -0.71 6.75 15.29
N ASP A 458 -1.51 7.63 14.68
CA ASP A 458 -1.45 7.97 13.26
C ASP A 458 -1.50 6.70 12.38
N PRO A 459 -2.64 5.99 12.38
CA PRO A 459 -2.78 4.77 11.60
C PRO A 459 -2.73 5.08 10.09
N MET A 460 -2.01 4.22 9.34
CA MET A 460 -1.94 4.27 7.87
C MET A 460 -3.03 3.42 7.20
N SER A 461 -3.80 2.68 8.00
CA SER A 461 -4.98 1.91 7.61
C SER A 461 -5.99 1.93 8.75
N VAL A 462 -7.27 2.09 8.43
CA VAL A 462 -8.39 2.01 9.40
C VAL A 462 -9.17 0.71 9.32
N LEU A 463 -8.68 -0.24 8.50
CA LEU A 463 -9.25 -1.56 8.26
C LEU A 463 -8.68 -2.65 9.19
#